data_AF-A0A7W5DZH0-F1
#
_entry.id   AF-A0A7W5DZH0-F1
#
_cell.length_a   1.000
_cell.length_b   1.000
_cell.length_c   1.000
_cell.angle_alpha   90.00
_cell.angle_beta   90.00
_cell.angle_gamma   90.00
#
_symmetry.space_group_name_H-M   'P 1'
#
loop_
_entity.id
_entity.type
_entity.pdbx_description
1 polymer ?
#
loop_
_entity_poly.entity_id
_entity_poly.type
_entity_poly.pdbx_seq_one_letter_code
_entity_poly.pdbx_strand_id
1 'polypeptide(L)'
;MKLISLCCNHCGAPIEVRKSAKFVTCGYCNAHLAIHHTGSSYSTELLEEIKQTTDTLVRDVQMLKGDSEIDRLDREWERNRLELMTTNKNGTQSVPEKGTAIAMGGFVAVFGVFWTIGAGIAFPPMALFGIVFVCMAIWGIIHTCQKADEYQRLKQRYHERRRQLINERNQHRGDRHDGTIQV
;
A
#
# COMPACT_ATOMS: atom_id res chain seq x y z
N MET A 1 -35.73 -7.47 53.84
CA MET A 1 -34.77 -7.13 52.75
C MET A 1 -35.35 -5.95 51.97
N LYS A 2 -34.61 -4.86 51.73
CA LYS A 2 -35.15 -3.68 51.03
C LYS A 2 -34.86 -3.79 49.52
N LEU A 3 -35.87 -4.13 48.75
CA LEU A 3 -35.86 -4.09 47.28
C LEU A 3 -36.17 -2.66 46.82
N ILE A 4 -35.53 -2.21 45.74
CA ILE A 4 -35.84 -0.93 45.09
C ILE A 4 -36.39 -1.27 43.71
N SER A 5 -37.52 -0.67 43.36
CA SER A 5 -38.10 -0.75 42.01
C SER A 5 -37.47 0.31 41.13
N LEU A 6 -36.91 -0.11 40.01
CA LEU A 6 -36.28 0.72 38.98
C LEU A 6 -36.95 0.45 37.63
N CYS A 7 -37.02 1.45 36.76
CA CYS A 7 -37.45 1.21 35.38
C CYS A 7 -36.23 0.88 34.50
N CYS A 8 -36.41 -0.09 33.61
CA CYS A 8 -35.46 -0.35 32.55
C CYS A 8 -35.39 0.85 31.60
N ASN A 9 -34.21 1.44 31.40
CA ASN A 9 -34.04 2.54 30.45
C ASN A 9 -34.17 2.10 28.98
N HIS A 10 -34.17 0.79 28.70
CA HIS A 10 -34.33 0.27 27.34
C HIS A 10 -35.78 -0.02 26.95
N CYS A 11 -36.58 -0.62 27.84
CA CYS A 11 -37.95 -1.04 27.53
C CYS A 11 -39.03 -0.49 28.48
N GLY A 12 -38.65 0.27 29.51
CA GLY A 12 -39.57 0.84 30.50
C GLY A 12 -40.14 -0.16 31.51
N ALA A 13 -39.82 -1.45 31.42
CA ALA A 13 -40.33 -2.46 32.35
C ALA A 13 -39.82 -2.24 33.79
N PRO A 14 -40.65 -2.47 34.82
CA PRO A 14 -40.24 -2.38 36.21
C PRO A 14 -39.34 -3.56 36.58
N ILE A 15 -38.23 -3.29 37.26
CA ILE A 15 -37.23 -4.25 37.71
C ILE A 15 -37.01 -4.06 39.20
N GLU A 16 -37.10 -5.14 39.97
CA GLU A 16 -36.76 -5.12 41.39
C GLU A 16 -35.32 -5.55 41.62
N VAL A 17 -34.52 -4.68 42.21
CA VAL A 17 -33.11 -4.95 42.48
C VAL A 17 -32.76 -4.74 43.94
N ARG A 18 -31.73 -5.46 44.39
CA ARG A 18 -31.13 -5.22 45.71
C ARG A 18 -30.37 -3.90 45.68
N LYS A 19 -30.42 -3.14 46.79
CA LYS A 19 -29.72 -1.84 46.93
C LYS A 19 -28.23 -1.84 46.60
N SER A 20 -27.58 -3.00 46.64
CA SER A 20 -26.14 -3.19 46.41
C SER A 20 -25.79 -3.79 45.04
N ALA A 21 -26.78 -4.05 44.18
CA ALA A 21 -26.54 -4.64 42.87
C ALA A 21 -25.99 -3.56 41.91
N LYS A 22 -24.80 -3.81 41.34
CA LYS A 22 -24.19 -2.92 40.33
C LYS A 22 -24.65 -3.22 38.90
N PHE A 23 -25.14 -4.44 38.68
CA PHE A 23 -25.57 -4.93 37.38
C PHE A 23 -26.88 -5.67 37.52
N VAL A 24 -27.77 -5.52 36.55
CA VAL A 24 -29.03 -6.27 36.47
C VAL A 24 -29.36 -6.60 35.02
N THR A 25 -29.96 -7.77 34.81
CA THR A 25 -30.56 -8.12 33.52
C THR A 25 -32.06 -7.89 33.60
N CYS A 26 -32.61 -7.14 32.66
CA CYS A 26 -34.05 -6.94 32.57
C CYS A 26 -34.73 -8.26 32.19
N GLY A 27 -35.66 -8.77 33.01
CA GLY A 27 -36.41 -10.00 32.69
C GLY A 27 -37.42 -9.89 31.54
N TYR A 28 -37.63 -8.69 31.00
CA TYR A 28 -38.56 -8.45 29.89
C TYR A 28 -37.86 -8.33 28.53
N CYS A 29 -36.80 -7.51 28.44
CA CYS A 29 -36.06 -7.30 27.19
C CYS A 29 -34.69 -7.99 27.16
N ASN A 30 -34.31 -8.70 28.24
CA ASN A 30 -33.00 -9.34 28.41
C ASN A 30 -31.79 -8.38 28.30
N ALA A 31 -32.01 -7.06 28.35
CA ALA A 31 -30.92 -6.09 28.32
C ALA A 31 -30.05 -6.15 29.59
N HIS A 32 -28.72 -6.13 29.42
CA HIS A 32 -27.74 -6.03 30.50
C HIS A 32 -27.49 -4.56 30.85
N LEU A 33 -27.84 -4.20 32.09
CA LEU A 33 -27.87 -2.82 32.56
C LEU A 33 -26.91 -2.61 33.73
N ALA A 34 -26.08 -1.58 33.67
CA ALA A 34 -25.35 -1.06 34.83
C ALA A 34 -26.25 -0.12 35.63
N ILE A 35 -26.27 -0.28 36.95
CA ILE A 35 -27.03 0.58 37.86
C ILE A 35 -26.11 1.67 38.38
N HIS A 36 -26.38 2.92 37.97
CA HIS A 36 -25.68 4.10 38.48
C HIS A 36 -26.50 4.75 39.59
N HIS A 37 -25.84 4.99 40.73
CA HIS A 37 -26.42 5.66 41.89
C HIS A 37 -25.89 7.11 41.94
N THR A 38 -26.69 8.07 41.46
CA THR A 38 -26.39 9.50 41.63
C THR A 38 -27.42 10.12 42.57
N GLY A 39 -27.08 10.20 43.85
CA GLY A 39 -27.94 10.82 44.87
C GLY A 39 -29.27 10.10 45.06
N SER A 40 -30.39 10.76 44.74
CA SER A 40 -31.76 10.24 44.87
C SER A 40 -32.34 9.66 43.57
N SER A 41 -31.60 9.69 42.46
CA SER A 41 -32.01 9.09 41.19
C SER A 41 -31.21 7.84 40.89
N TYR A 42 -31.90 6.82 40.42
CA TYR A 42 -31.33 5.55 40.03
C TYR A 42 -31.55 5.42 38.52
N SER A 43 -30.46 5.44 37.75
CA SER A 43 -30.52 5.31 36.29
C SER A 43 -29.80 4.04 35.84
N THR A 44 -30.34 3.38 34.82
CA THR A 44 -29.76 2.17 34.24
C THR A 44 -29.10 2.49 32.90
N GLU A 45 -27.82 2.20 32.71
CA GLU A 45 -27.13 2.44 31.45
C GLU A 45 -26.83 1.10 30.76
N LEU A 46 -27.05 1.03 29.45
CA LEU A 46 -26.90 -0.19 28.65
C LEU A 46 -25.41 -0.47 28.41
N LEU A 47 -24.92 -1.65 28.81
CA LEU A 47 -23.50 -2.00 28.71
C LEU A 47 -23.05 -2.44 27.30
N GLU A 48 -24.00 -2.62 26.38
CA GLU A 48 -23.77 -3.22 25.05
C GLU A 48 -22.97 -2.31 24.10
N GLU A 49 -22.93 -1.00 24.36
CA GLU A 49 -22.36 -0.01 23.45
C GLU A 49 -20.81 -0.01 23.45
N ILE A 50 -20.16 -0.36 24.58
CA ILE A 50 -18.69 -0.25 24.71
C ILE A 50 -17.92 -1.39 24.01
N LYS A 51 -18.53 -2.59 23.90
CA LYS A 51 -17.93 -3.71 23.14
C LYS A 51 -18.04 -3.50 21.63
N GLN A 52 -19.15 -2.96 21.16
CA GLN A 52 -19.38 -2.73 19.72
C GLN A 52 -18.46 -1.63 19.17
N THR A 53 -18.21 -0.55 19.92
CA THR A 53 -17.31 0.55 19.48
C THR A 53 -15.84 0.14 19.43
N THR A 54 -15.39 -0.73 20.35
CA THR A 54 -13.98 -1.18 20.38
C THR A 54 -13.67 -2.11 19.21
N ASP A 55 -14.58 -3.03 18.86
CA ASP A 55 -14.37 -3.91 17.71
C ASP A 55 -14.46 -3.15 16.37
N THR A 56 -15.30 -2.12 16.27
CA THR A 56 -15.34 -1.26 15.07
C THR A 56 -14.08 -0.42 14.93
N LEU A 57 -13.54 0.13 16.02
CA LEU A 57 -12.26 0.86 16.02
C LEU A 57 -11.06 -0.03 15.64
N VAL A 58 -10.99 -1.26 16.15
CA VAL A 58 -9.94 -2.22 15.76
C VAL A 58 -10.06 -2.58 14.27
N ARG A 59 -11.29 -2.71 13.75
CA ARG A 59 -11.59 -3.01 12.34
C ARG A 59 -11.20 -1.87 11.40
N ASP A 60 -11.50 -0.63 11.75
CA ASP A 60 -11.16 0.54 10.93
C ASP A 60 -9.64 0.76 10.87
N VAL A 61 -8.92 0.48 11.97
CA VAL A 61 -7.45 0.52 11.99
C VAL A 61 -6.85 -0.54 11.06
N GLN A 62 -7.42 -1.74 10.95
CA GLN A 62 -6.91 -2.77 10.02
C GLN A 62 -7.13 -2.39 8.56
N MET A 63 -8.28 -1.79 8.23
CA MET A 63 -8.55 -1.28 6.88
C MET A 63 -7.62 -0.11 6.53
N LEU A 64 -7.43 0.84 7.44
CA LEU A 64 -6.47 1.94 7.28
C LEU A 64 -5.02 1.46 7.14
N LYS A 65 -4.62 0.42 7.88
CA LYS A 65 -3.27 -0.16 7.78
C LYS A 65 -3.01 -0.72 6.39
N GLY A 66 -3.96 -1.48 5.82
CA GLY A 66 -3.84 -2.02 4.47
C GLY A 66 -3.70 -0.93 3.40
N ASP A 67 -4.49 0.13 3.51
CA ASP A 67 -4.41 1.27 2.58
C ASP A 67 -3.09 2.06 2.76
N SER A 68 -2.61 2.21 3.99
CA SER A 68 -1.34 2.88 4.27
C SER A 68 -0.13 2.14 3.69
N GLU A 69 -0.17 0.81 3.64
CA GLU A 69 0.95 0.01 3.14
C GLU A 69 1.03 0.03 1.61
N ILE A 70 -0.12 0.05 0.93
CA ILE A 70 -0.18 0.28 -0.53
C ILE A 70 0.31 1.69 -0.86
N ASP A 71 -0.12 2.72 -0.13
CA ASP A 71 0.32 4.11 -0.38
C ASP A 71 1.83 4.27 -0.15
N ARG A 72 2.40 3.61 0.87
CA ARG A 72 3.86 3.60 1.09
C ARG A 72 4.59 2.93 -0.07
N LEU A 73 4.10 1.77 -0.53
CA LEU A 73 4.66 1.03 -1.66
C LEU A 73 4.62 1.86 -2.95
N ASP A 74 3.50 2.54 -3.21
CA ASP A 74 3.32 3.39 -4.39
C ASP A 74 4.28 4.59 -4.35
N ARG A 75 4.46 5.23 -3.19
CA ARG A 75 5.44 6.31 -3.00
C ARG A 75 6.89 5.85 -3.18
N GLU A 76 7.24 4.67 -2.67
CA GLU A 76 8.57 4.07 -2.88
C GLU A 76 8.81 3.78 -4.36
N TRP A 77 7.81 3.22 -5.04
CA TRP A 77 7.86 2.99 -6.47
C TRP A 77 8.07 4.28 -7.25
N GLU A 78 7.33 5.35 -6.95
CA GLU A 78 7.48 6.64 -7.64
C GLU A 78 8.92 7.18 -7.49
N ARG A 79 9.49 7.14 -6.28
CA ARG A 79 10.88 7.57 -6.03
C ARG A 79 11.90 6.74 -6.81
N ASN A 80 11.81 5.41 -6.73
CA ASN A 80 12.74 4.50 -7.40
C ASN A 80 12.61 4.60 -8.93
N ARG A 81 11.38 4.80 -9.44
CA ARG A 81 11.10 4.97 -10.87
C ARG A 81 11.76 6.23 -11.41
N LEU A 82 11.66 7.34 -10.67
CA LEU A 82 12.23 8.63 -11.05
C LEU A 82 13.76 8.59 -11.14
N GLU A 83 14.44 7.85 -10.27
CA GLU A 83 15.90 7.71 -10.28
C GLU A 83 16.41 6.95 -11.51
N LEU A 84 15.62 5.98 -12.00
CA LEU A 84 15.97 5.14 -13.14
C LEU A 84 15.49 5.72 -14.49
N MET A 85 14.51 6.62 -14.47
CA MET A 85 14.03 7.33 -15.65
C MET A 85 15.07 8.36 -16.09
N THR A 86 15.38 8.37 -17.39
CA THR A 86 16.29 9.38 -17.95
C THR A 86 15.46 10.54 -18.48
N THR A 87 15.70 11.75 -17.98
CA THR A 87 15.04 12.97 -18.48
C THR A 87 15.61 13.31 -19.84
N ASN A 88 14.78 13.30 -20.88
CA ASN A 88 15.20 13.76 -22.20
C ASN A 88 15.33 15.29 -22.20
N LYS A 89 16.08 15.87 -23.14
CA LYS A 89 16.28 17.33 -23.31
C LYS A 89 14.98 18.13 -23.40
N ASN A 90 13.86 17.47 -23.75
CA ASN A 90 12.55 18.09 -23.89
C ASN A 90 11.70 18.00 -22.61
N GLY A 91 12.27 17.59 -21.47
CA GLY A 91 11.55 17.45 -20.19
C GLY A 91 10.62 16.25 -20.12
N THR A 92 10.53 15.44 -21.17
CA THR A 92 9.74 14.20 -21.18
C THR A 92 10.51 13.09 -20.47
N GLN A 93 9.87 12.48 -19.47
CA GLN A 93 10.39 11.27 -18.83
C GLN A 93 10.01 10.07 -19.68
N SER A 94 10.99 9.54 -20.41
CA SER A 94 10.83 8.30 -21.17
C SER A 94 11.41 7.13 -20.39
N VAL A 95 10.68 6.02 -20.36
CA VAL A 95 11.25 4.74 -19.92
C VAL A 95 12.47 4.46 -20.79
N PRO A 96 13.63 4.08 -20.22
CA PRO A 96 14.80 3.76 -21.02
C PRO A 96 14.47 2.61 -21.97
N GLU A 97 14.25 2.95 -23.25
CA GLU A 97 13.86 2.00 -24.27
C GLU A 97 15.11 1.36 -24.86
N LYS A 98 15.28 0.06 -24.57
CA LYS A 98 16.43 -0.73 -25.03
C LYS A 98 16.59 -0.65 -26.56
N GLY A 99 15.49 -0.61 -27.30
CA GLY A 99 15.48 -0.59 -28.76
C GLY A 99 16.20 0.63 -29.36
N THR A 100 15.91 1.83 -28.86
CA THR A 100 16.49 3.07 -29.38
C THR A 100 17.98 3.18 -29.06
N ALA A 101 18.38 2.78 -27.84
CA ALA A 101 19.79 2.79 -27.43
C ALA A 101 20.64 1.80 -28.24
N ILE A 102 20.12 0.58 -28.47
CA ILE A 102 20.80 -0.45 -29.26
C ILE A 102 20.90 -0.03 -30.74
N ALA A 103 19.83 0.49 -31.33
CA ALA A 103 19.83 0.93 -32.73
C ALA A 103 20.81 2.08 -32.97
N MET A 104 20.77 3.10 -32.11
CA MET A 104 21.65 4.27 -32.24
C MET A 104 23.11 3.91 -31.93
N GLY A 105 23.36 3.13 -30.89
CA GLY A 105 24.70 2.67 -30.55
C GLY A 105 25.30 1.76 -31.62
N GLY A 106 24.50 0.86 -32.19
CA GLY A 106 24.90 0.00 -33.30
C GLY A 106 25.25 0.80 -34.56
N PHE A 107 24.44 1.80 -34.92
CA PHE A 107 24.73 2.70 -36.03
C PHE A 107 26.05 3.45 -35.82
N VAL A 108 26.26 4.04 -34.64
CA VAL A 108 27.50 4.75 -34.29
C VAL A 108 28.71 3.82 -34.32
N ALA A 109 28.58 2.57 -33.86
CA ALA A 109 29.66 1.60 -33.92
C ALA A 109 30.04 1.24 -35.37
N VAL A 110 29.07 0.94 -36.23
CA VAL A 110 29.31 0.61 -37.65
C VAL A 110 29.91 1.81 -38.39
N PHE A 111 29.35 3.00 -38.20
CA PHE A 111 29.86 4.22 -38.80
C PHE A 111 31.28 4.56 -38.29
N GLY A 112 31.53 4.38 -37.00
CA GLY A 112 32.84 4.60 -36.38
C GLY A 112 33.91 3.66 -36.94
N VAL A 113 33.59 2.38 -37.15
CA VAL A 113 34.50 1.43 -37.81
C VAL A 113 34.80 1.84 -39.24
N PHE A 114 33.76 2.18 -40.01
CA PHE A 114 33.92 2.64 -41.39
C PHE A 114 34.78 3.92 -41.48
N TRP A 115 34.51 4.91 -40.62
CA TRP A 115 35.30 6.14 -40.52
C TRP A 115 36.75 5.87 -40.13
N THR A 116 37.00 4.95 -39.19
CA THR A 116 38.35 4.59 -38.73
C THR A 116 39.18 4.00 -39.88
N ILE A 117 38.60 3.15 -40.71
CA ILE A 117 39.27 2.55 -41.87
C ILE A 117 39.60 3.63 -42.91
N GLY A 118 38.65 4.49 -43.25
CA GLY A 118 38.86 5.57 -44.22
C GLY A 118 39.87 6.62 -43.74
N ALA A 119 39.74 7.08 -42.50
CA ALA A 119 40.66 8.03 -41.88
C ALA A 119 42.05 7.44 -41.68
N GLY A 120 42.18 6.15 -41.38
CA GLY A 120 43.47 5.47 -41.22
C GLY A 120 44.31 5.47 -42.50
N ILE A 121 43.67 5.47 -43.68
CA ILE A 121 44.34 5.52 -44.97
C ILE A 121 44.75 6.96 -45.35
N ALA A 122 43.88 7.94 -45.09
CA ALA A 122 44.11 9.34 -45.49
C ALA A 122 44.94 10.14 -44.48
N PHE A 123 44.73 9.92 -43.18
CA PHE A 123 45.39 10.63 -42.08
C PHE A 123 45.44 9.75 -40.82
N PRO A 124 46.46 8.88 -40.68
CA PRO A 124 46.55 7.84 -39.66
C PRO A 124 46.29 8.27 -38.20
N PRO A 125 46.71 9.48 -37.73
CA PRO A 125 46.43 9.91 -36.36
C PRO A 125 44.93 10.01 -36.02
N MET A 126 44.06 10.25 -37.00
CA MET A 126 42.61 10.39 -36.79
C MET A 126 41.89 9.06 -36.60
N ALA A 127 42.52 7.91 -36.91
CA ALA A 127 41.96 6.59 -36.67
C ALA A 127 41.81 6.28 -35.16
N LEU A 128 42.69 6.83 -34.32
CA LEU A 128 42.63 6.65 -32.86
C LEU A 128 41.33 7.20 -32.27
N PHE A 129 40.83 8.32 -32.79
CA PHE A 129 39.55 8.90 -32.36
C PHE A 129 38.37 7.96 -32.69
N GLY A 130 38.40 7.31 -33.84
CA GLY A 130 37.35 6.37 -34.23
C GLY A 130 37.25 5.17 -33.29
N ILE A 131 38.39 4.62 -32.86
CA ILE A 131 38.43 3.53 -31.85
C ILE A 131 37.80 3.99 -30.52
N VAL A 132 38.14 5.20 -30.05
CA VAL A 132 37.57 5.77 -28.82
C VAL A 132 36.05 5.92 -28.91
N PHE A 133 35.53 6.38 -30.05
CA PHE A 133 34.07 6.48 -30.28
C PHE A 133 33.37 5.11 -30.25
N VAL A 134 33.97 4.09 -30.86
CA VAL A 134 33.43 2.72 -30.83
C VAL A 134 33.42 2.17 -29.40
N CYS A 135 34.49 2.35 -28.64
CA CYS A 135 34.53 1.96 -27.22
C CYS A 135 33.47 2.69 -26.39
N MET A 136 33.30 4.00 -26.57
CA MET A 136 32.25 4.78 -25.90
C MET A 136 30.84 4.32 -26.28
N ALA A 137 30.61 3.98 -27.56
CA ALA A 137 29.31 3.49 -28.02
C ALA A 137 28.95 2.15 -27.36
N ILE A 138 29.89 1.20 -27.34
CA ILE A 138 29.71 -0.11 -26.71
C ILE A 138 29.44 0.06 -25.20
N TRP A 139 30.22 0.90 -24.53
CA TRP A 139 30.02 1.17 -23.11
C TRP A 139 28.65 1.80 -22.81
N GLY A 140 28.22 2.76 -23.65
CA GLY A 140 26.90 3.38 -23.55
C GLY A 140 25.74 2.38 -23.71
N ILE A 141 25.85 1.44 -24.65
CA ILE A 141 24.86 0.36 -24.83
C ILE A 141 24.78 -0.54 -23.59
N ILE A 142 25.93 -0.97 -23.06
CA ILE A 142 25.96 -1.85 -21.87
C ILE A 142 25.31 -1.14 -20.67
N HIS A 143 25.70 0.11 -20.42
CA HIS A 143 25.19 0.88 -19.28
C HIS A 143 23.68 1.15 -19.38
N THR A 144 23.17 1.44 -20.58
CA THR A 144 21.72 1.64 -20.80
C THR A 144 20.93 0.34 -20.68
N CYS A 145 21.46 -0.79 -21.17
CA CYS A 145 20.83 -2.10 -20.99
C CYS A 145 20.74 -2.50 -19.52
N GLN A 146 21.81 -2.29 -18.73
CA GLN A 146 21.81 -2.58 -17.29
C GLN A 146 20.75 -1.77 -16.54
N LYS A 147 20.66 -0.46 -16.78
CA LYS A 147 19.61 0.39 -16.19
C LYS A 147 18.21 -0.06 -16.57
N ALA A 148 18.01 -0.46 -17.82
CA ALA A 148 16.71 -0.92 -18.29
C ALA A 148 16.31 -2.27 -17.67
N ASP A 149 17.26 -3.19 -17.45
CA ASP A 149 17.02 -4.43 -16.71
C ASP A 149 16.66 -4.18 -15.25
N GLU A 150 17.39 -3.27 -14.59
CA GLU A 150 17.11 -2.88 -13.21
C GLU A 150 15.71 -2.29 -13.05
N TYR A 151 15.32 -1.40 -13.97
CA TYR A 151 13.97 -0.85 -14.04
C TYR A 151 12.91 -1.96 -14.19
N GLN A 152 13.14 -2.92 -15.09
CA GLN A 152 12.19 -4.03 -15.30
C GLN A 152 12.07 -4.91 -14.05
N ARG A 153 13.17 -5.23 -13.38
CA ARG A 153 13.18 -6.01 -12.14
C ARG A 153 12.43 -5.32 -11.01
N LEU A 154 12.67 -4.01 -10.83
CA LEU A 154 11.96 -3.21 -9.82
C LEU A 154 10.47 -3.12 -10.11
N LYS A 155 10.11 -2.93 -11.39
CA LYS A 155 8.70 -2.90 -11.83
C LYS A 155 7.99 -4.22 -11.54
N GLN A 156 8.64 -5.35 -11.82
CA GLN A 156 8.09 -6.68 -11.54
C GLN A 156 7.85 -6.87 -10.04
N ARG A 157 8.85 -6.57 -9.19
CA ARG A 157 8.73 -6.65 -7.72
C ARG A 157 7.59 -5.79 -7.19
N TYR A 158 7.46 -4.56 -7.70
CA TYR A 158 6.37 -3.67 -7.34
C TYR A 158 5.00 -4.29 -7.68
N HIS A 159 4.82 -4.78 -8.91
CA HIS A 159 3.55 -5.40 -9.32
C HIS A 159 3.23 -6.70 -8.56
N GLU A 160 4.24 -7.50 -8.21
CA GLU A 160 4.07 -8.68 -7.36
C GLU A 160 3.63 -8.29 -5.95
N ARG A 161 4.35 -7.35 -5.31
CA ARG A 161 4.03 -6.93 -3.94
C ARG A 161 2.66 -6.26 -3.86
N ARG A 162 2.30 -5.43 -4.83
CA ARG A 162 0.97 -4.81 -4.91
C ARG A 162 -0.14 -5.84 -5.07
N ARG A 163 0.07 -6.90 -5.87
CA ARG A 163 -0.89 -8.01 -6.01
C ARG A 163 -1.06 -8.78 -4.71
N GLN A 164 0.03 -9.04 -3.97
CA GLN A 164 -0.03 -9.69 -2.66
C GLN A 164 -0.87 -8.89 -1.67
N LEU A 165 -0.60 -7.59 -1.51
CA LEU A 165 -1.35 -6.72 -0.59
C LEU A 165 -2.84 -6.64 -0.94
N ILE A 166 -3.19 -6.60 -2.23
CA ILE A 166 -4.59 -6.61 -2.68
C ILE A 166 -5.26 -7.94 -2.35
N ASN A 167 -4.57 -9.06 -2.55
CA ASN A 167 -5.09 -10.39 -2.22
C ASN A 167 -5.30 -10.58 -0.72
N GLU A 168 -4.33 -10.19 0.10
CA GLU A 168 -4.43 -10.19 1.58
C GLU A 168 -5.64 -9.36 2.04
N ARG A 169 -5.83 -8.17 1.46
CA ARG A 169 -7.01 -7.33 1.72
C ARG A 169 -8.32 -8.01 1.32
N ASN A 170 -8.34 -8.68 0.16
CA ASN A 170 -9.54 -9.37 -0.33
C ASN A 170 -9.89 -10.59 0.52
N GLN A 171 -8.89 -11.34 1.01
CA GLN A 171 -9.09 -12.43 1.96
C GLN A 171 -9.71 -11.93 3.27
N HIS A 172 -9.14 -10.88 3.87
CA HIS A 172 -9.70 -10.25 5.06
C HIS A 172 -11.11 -9.68 4.86
N ARG A 173 -11.47 -9.28 3.63
CA ARG A 173 -12.85 -8.87 3.30
C ARG A 173 -13.79 -10.06 3.12
N GLY A 174 -13.32 -11.17 2.55
CA GLY A 174 -14.08 -12.41 2.37
C GLY A 174 -14.46 -13.07 3.70
N ASP A 175 -13.49 -13.19 4.61
CA ASP A 175 -13.71 -13.73 5.96
C ASP A 175 -14.74 -12.91 6.76
N ARG A 176 -14.79 -11.60 6.47
CA ARG A 176 -15.76 -10.66 7.07
C ARG A 176 -17.20 -10.95 6.65
N HIS A 177 -17.42 -11.56 5.48
CA HIS A 177 -18.77 -11.83 4.98
C HIS A 177 -19.33 -13.14 5.55
N ASP A 178 -18.50 -14.17 5.67
CA ASP A 178 -18.88 -15.50 6.16
C ASP A 178 -19.23 -15.49 7.66
N GLY A 179 -18.54 -14.68 8.47
CA GLY A 179 -18.84 -14.49 9.90
C GLY A 179 -20.19 -13.81 10.21
N THR A 180 -20.89 -13.29 9.21
CA THR A 180 -22.19 -12.61 9.38
C THR A 180 -23.41 -13.51 9.15
N ILE A 181 -23.21 -14.77 8.71
CA ILE A 181 -24.31 -15.69 8.35
C ILE A 181 -24.68 -16.67 9.50
N GLN A 182 -24.02 -16.58 10.65
CA GLN A 182 -24.44 -17.32 11.86
C GLN A 182 -25.21 -16.43 12.85
N VAL A 183 -26.43 -16.01 12.48
CA VAL A 183 -27.49 -15.65 13.45
C VAL A 183 -28.83 -16.12 12.91
#